data_AF-A0A968UD12-F1
#
_entry.id   AF-A0A968UD12-F1
#
_cell.length_a   1.000
_cell.length_b   1.000
_cell.length_c   1.000
_cell.angle_alpha   90.00
_cell.angle_beta   90.00
_cell.angle_gamma   90.00
#
_symmetry.space_group_name_H-M   'P 1'
#
loop_
_entity.id
_entity.type
_entity.pdbx_description
1 polymer ?
#
loop_
_entity_poly.entity_id
_entity_poly.type
_entity_poly.pdbx_seq_one_letter_code
_entity_poly.pdbx_strand_id
1 'polypeptide(L)' 'MNEIQFKIKAFLAKFFGNHDLQPDEDIFALGFVNSMFAMQLVLFVEQEFNISVENEDLELENFRTINSIAI' A
#
# COMPACT_ATOMS: atom_id res chain seq x y z
N MET A 1 -2.53 1.58 15.63
CA MET A 1 -2.32 0.85 14.36
C MET A 1 -3.62 0.15 14.05
N ASN A 2 -4.30 0.55 12.98
CA ASN A 2 -5.57 -0.07 12.59
C ASN A 2 -5.31 -1.42 11.91
N GLU A 3 -6.29 -2.33 11.92
CA GLU A 3 -6.15 -3.67 11.31
C GLU A 3 -5.74 -3.59 9.83
N ILE A 4 -6.26 -2.60 9.10
CA ILE A 4 -5.93 -2.31 7.70
C ILE A 4 -4.44 -2.01 7.54
N GLN A 5 -3.89 -1.12 8.36
CA GLN A 5 -2.48 -0.76 8.34
C GLN A 5 -1.58 -1.97 8.62
N PHE A 6 -1.98 -2.84 9.56
CA PHE A 6 -1.22 -4.05 9.86
C PHE A 6 -1.18 -5.01 8.67
N LYS A 7 -2.32 -5.22 7.98
CA LYS A 7 -2.39 -6.07 6.79
C LYS A 7 -1.56 -5.52 5.64
N ILE A 8 -1.66 -4.21 5.37
CA ILE A 8 -0.86 -3.54 4.33
C ILE A 8 0.62 -3.65 4.68
N LYS A 9 1.02 -3.32 5.92
CA LYS A 9 2.41 -3.44 6.37
C LYS A 9 2.93 -4.88 6.23
N ALA A 10 2.13 -5.88 6.59
CA ALA A 10 2.49 -7.29 6.44
C ALA A 10 2.63 -7.70 4.97
N PHE A 11 1.79 -7.18 4.07
CA PHE A 11 1.93 -7.37 2.63
C PHE A 11 3.21 -6.74 2.11
N LEU A 12 3.45 -5.46 2.43
CA LEU A 12 4.66 -4.73 2.04
C LEU A 12 5.91 -5.41 2.62
N ALA A 13 5.91 -5.88 3.87
CA ALA A 13 7.05 -6.57 4.47
C ALA A 13 7.52 -7.81 3.66
N LYS A 14 6.63 -8.47 2.89
CA LYS A 14 7.03 -9.57 1.99
C LYS A 14 7.94 -9.12 0.85
N PHE A 15 7.87 -7.85 0.46
CA PHE A 15 8.66 -7.26 -0.61
C PHE A 15 9.83 -6.41 -0.08
N PHE A 16 9.66 -5.79 1.08
CA PHE A 16 10.63 -4.86 1.69
C PHE A 16 11.53 -5.56 2.73
N GLY A 17 11.26 -6.82 3.07
CA GLY A 17 12.07 -7.63 3.98
C GLY A 17 12.07 -7.08 5.42
N ASN A 18 13.28 -6.87 5.97
CA ASN A 18 13.49 -6.38 7.35
C ASN A 18 13.36 -4.86 7.51
N HIS A 19 12.89 -4.14 6.47
CA HIS A 19 12.67 -2.70 6.59
C HIS A 19 11.43 -2.43 7.43
N ASP A 20 11.60 -1.73 8.56
CA ASP A 20 10.50 -1.34 9.44
C ASP A 20 9.79 -0.10 8.89
N LEU A 21 8.99 -0.34 7.84
CA LEU A 21 8.24 0.71 7.15
C LEU A 21 7.27 1.41 8.12
N GLN A 22 7.41 2.73 8.22
CA GLN A 22 6.54 3.61 8.99
C GLN A 22 5.28 3.95 8.20
N PRO A 23 4.16 4.23 8.88
CA PRO A 23 2.88 4.46 8.21
C PRO A 23 2.84 5.74 7.37
N ASP A 24 3.72 6.69 7.66
CA ASP A 24 3.92 7.99 7.00
C ASP A 24 5.10 7.99 6.02
N GLU A 25 5.81 6.87 5.86
CA GLU A 25 6.88 6.75 4.87
C GLU A 25 6.35 6.61 3.45
N ASP A 26 7.00 7.32 2.53
CA ASP A 26 6.72 7.29 1.11
C ASP A 26 7.34 6.06 0.44
N ILE A 27 6.50 5.06 0.16
CA ILE A 27 6.93 3.78 -0.41
C ILE A 27 7.48 3.91 -1.84
N PHE A 28 7.08 4.95 -2.56
CA PHE A 28 7.56 5.22 -3.92
C PHE A 28 8.91 5.95 -3.89
N ALA A 29 9.09 6.93 -3.00
CA ALA A 29 10.37 7.63 -2.85
C ALA A 29 11.48 6.73 -2.32
N LEU A 30 11.13 5.71 -1.54
CA LEU A 30 12.09 4.70 -1.08
C LEU A 30 12.58 3.78 -2.22
N GLY A 31 12.00 3.87 -3.43
CA GLY A 31 12.44 3.13 -4.61
C GLY A 31 12.05 1.65 -4.62
N PHE A 32 11.25 1.21 -3.64
CA PHE A 32 10.78 -0.17 -3.51
C PHE A 32 9.53 -0.46 -4.34
N VAL A 33 8.81 0.58 -4.79
CA VAL A 33 7.53 0.47 -5.48
C VAL A 33 7.61 1.06 -6.89
N ASN A 34 7.19 0.27 -7.87
CA ASN A 34 7.01 0.69 -9.26
C ASN A 34 5.53 0.60 -9.67
N SER A 35 5.19 1.03 -10.89
CA SER A 35 3.81 0.99 -11.40
C SER A 35 3.19 -0.42 -11.41
N MET A 36 4.00 -1.47 -11.55
CA MET A 36 3.51 -2.86 -11.46
C MET A 36 3.15 -3.24 -10.03
N PHE A 37 3.97 -2.83 -9.07
CA PHE A 37 3.72 -3.07 -7.65
C PHE A 37 2.47 -2.34 -7.17
N ALA A 38 2.25 -1.10 -7.63
CA ALA A 38 1.03 -0.36 -7.32
C ALA A 38 -0.23 -1.15 -7.75
N MET A 39 -0.23 -1.75 -8.94
CA MET A 39 -1.33 -2.61 -9.39
C MET A 39 -1.49 -3.87 -8.51
N GLN A 40 -0.40 -4.47 -8.03
CA GLN A 40 -0.47 -5.62 -7.12
C GLN A 40 -1.05 -5.22 -5.76
N LEU A 41 -0.69 -4.04 -5.26
CA LEU A 41 -1.21 -3.50 -4.01
C LEU A 41 -2.71 -3.19 -4.12
N VAL A 42 -3.14 -2.60 -5.23
CA VAL A 42 -4.57 -2.38 -5.54
C VAL A 42 -5.33 -3.70 -5.49
N LEU A 43 -4.88 -4.71 -6.25
CA LEU A 43 -5.52 -6.02 -6.27
C LEU A 43 -5.57 -6.66 -4.87
N PHE A 44 -4.51 -6.51 -4.08
CA PHE A 44 -4.48 -6.99 -2.70
C PHE A 44 -5.56 -6.32 -1.85
N VAL A 45 -5.64 -4.99 -1.89
CA VAL A 45 -6.62 -4.22 -1.12
C VAL A 45 -8.05 -4.54 -1.58
N GLU A 46 -8.30 -4.62 -2.88
CA GLU A 46 -9.61 -5.00 -3.43
C GLU A 46 -10.05 -6.39 -2.95
N GLN A 47 -9.15 -7.38 -2.99
CA GLN A 47 -9.45 -8.74 -2.56
C GLN A 47 -9.57 -8.88 -1.04
N GLU A 48 -8.68 -8.23 -0.28
CA GLU A 48 -8.59 -8.39 1.18
C GLU A 48 -9.70 -7.63 1.90
N PHE A 49 -10.13 -6.49 1.36
CA PHE A 49 -11.19 -5.65 1.95
C PHE A 49 -12.50 -5.72 1.17
N ASN A 50 -12.55 -6.48 0.07
CA ASN A 50 -13.72 -6.64 -0.79
C ASN A 50 -14.29 -5.29 -1.26
N ILE A 51 -13.38 -4.38 -1.61
CA ILE A 51 -13.67 -3.05 -2.17
C ILE A 51 -13.28 -3.00 -3.64
N SER A 52 -13.83 -2.03 -4.38
CA SER A 52 -13.34 -1.68 -5.70
C SER A 52 -12.60 -0.36 -5.62
N VAL A 53 -11.39 -0.33 -6.17
CA VAL A 53 -10.60 0.90 -6.28
C VAL A 53 -10.90 1.51 -7.64
N GLU A 54 -11.50 2.70 -7.66
CA GLU A 54 -11.82 3.37 -8.92
C GLU A 54 -10.57 4.03 -9.52
N ASN A 55 -10.60 4.35 -10.82
CA ASN A 55 -9.47 4.99 -11.48
C ASN A 55 -9.10 6.36 -10.87
N GLU A 56 -10.07 7.04 -10.25
CA GLU A 56 -9.87 8.29 -9.52
C GLU A 56 -9.13 8.06 -8.20
N ASP A 57 -9.29 6.88 -7.59
CA ASP A 57 -8.57 6.50 -6.38
C ASP A 57 -7.15 6.03 -6.69
N LEU A 58 -6.86 5.56 -7.93
CA LEU A 58 -5.54 5.13 -8.42
C LEU A 58 -4.49 6.24 -8.53
N GLU A 59 -4.77 7.42 -7.99
CA GLU A 59 -3.78 8.47 -7.87
C GLU A 59 -2.63 8.07 -6.94
N LEU A 60 -1.41 8.37 -7.36
CA LEU A 60 -0.17 8.00 -6.69
C LEU A 60 -0.14 8.51 -5.23
N GLU A 61 -0.79 9.65 -4.97
CA GLU A 61 -0.93 10.25 -3.63
C GLU A 61 -1.71 9.36 -2.65
N ASN A 62 -2.73 8.63 -3.13
CA ASN A 62 -3.55 7.73 -2.33
C ASN A 62 -2.81 6.43 -1.98
N PHE A 63 -1.81 6.06 -2.77
CA PHE A 63 -0.99 4.86 -2.54
C PHE A 63 0.38 5.16 -1.94
N ARG A 64 0.67 6.44 -1.67
CA ARG A 64 2.01 6.91 -1.30
C ARG A 64 2.49 6.40 0.05
N THR A 65 1.60 6.29 1.02
CA THR A 65 1.91 5.91 2.40
C THR A 65 0.89 4.89 2.91
N ILE A 66 1.23 4.13 3.95
CA ILE A 66 0.27 3.19 4.56
C ILE A 66 -0.94 3.94 5.10
N ASN A 67 -0.75 5.16 5.61
CA ASN A 67 -1.85 6.03 6.05
C ASN A 67 -2.78 6.43 4.92
N SER A 68 -2.25 6.71 3.73
CA SER A 68 -3.07 7.07 2.56
C SER A 68 -3.93 5.89 2.10
N ILE A 69 -3.39 4.66 2.20
CA ILE A 69 -4.08 3.43 1.77
C ILE A 69 -5.06 2.94 2.84
N ALA A 70 -4.78 3.21 4.12
CA ALA A 70 -5.67 2.88 5.21
C ALA A 70 -6.82 3.90 5.31
N ILE A 71 -7.83 3.68 4.46
CA ILE A 71 -9.11 4.41 4.43
C ILE A 71 -9.79 4.39 5.81
#